data_AF-A0A2X3JAZ5-F1
#
_entry.id   AF-A0A2X3JAZ5-F1
#
_cell.length_a   1.000
_cell.length_b   1.000
_cell.length_c   1.000
_cell.angle_alpha   90.00
_cell.angle_beta   90.00
_cell.angle_gamma   90.00
#
_symmetry.space_group_name_H-M   'P 1'
#
loop_
_entity.id
_entity.type
_entity.pdbx_description
1 polymer ?
#
loop_
_entity_poly.entity_id
_entity_poly.type
_entity_poly.pdbx_seq_one_letter_code
_entity_poly.pdbx_strand_id
1 'polypeptide(L)'
;MDDLTLRYYDAEMRYLLEAGEEFARAHPEQAAMLNLDKAGARNPFVERLFEGFAFLMGRMREKLDDDLPELTEGVVSLLWPHYLRTIPSMSVVEFTPDWPEMKEPMTMAKGFEVLSRPIGEKGTRCRYTTTKAIALQPLSLERVQLATDTDGRSVITLRFTCSQLTDWRRVDLSHIPLYCNADAPLACAMHEAFTLNVARMWLPHAR
;
A
#
# COMPACT_ATOMS: atom_id res chain seq x y z
N MET A 1 -25.77 -9.80 -7.68
CA MET A 1 -25.79 -8.47 -7.05
C MET A 1 -27.20 -8.30 -6.57
N ASP A 2 -27.45 -8.54 -5.28
CA ASP A 2 -28.79 -8.37 -4.71
C ASP A 2 -29.24 -6.92 -4.92
N ASP A 3 -30.50 -6.72 -5.33
CA ASP A 3 -31.09 -5.41 -5.49
C ASP A 3 -31.23 -4.77 -4.10
N LEU A 4 -30.25 -3.93 -3.74
CA LEU A 4 -30.13 -3.30 -2.42
C LEU A 4 -31.38 -2.47 -2.10
N THR A 5 -31.87 -1.72 -3.09
CA THR A 5 -33.07 -0.90 -2.98
C THR A 5 -34.31 -1.76 -2.69
N LEU A 6 -34.43 -2.93 -3.33
CA LEU A 6 -35.54 -3.86 -3.07
C LEU A 6 -35.51 -4.38 -1.62
N ARG A 7 -34.33 -4.63 -1.04
CA ARG A 7 -34.21 -5.07 0.36
C ARG A 7 -34.67 -4.00 1.34
N TYR A 8 -34.32 -2.74 1.08
CA TYR A 8 -34.80 -1.61 1.89
C TYR A 8 -36.31 -1.42 1.74
N TYR A 9 -36.83 -1.50 0.52
CA TYR A 9 -38.27 -1.46 0.27
C TYR A 9 -39.03 -2.56 1.04
N ASP A 10 -38.59 -3.81 0.96
CA ASP A 10 -39.22 -4.94 1.64
C ASP A 10 -39.15 -4.79 3.17
N ALA A 11 -38.03 -4.25 3.68
CA ALA A 11 -37.87 -3.95 5.11
C ALA A 11 -38.83 -2.85 5.58
N GLU A 12 -38.96 -1.76 4.83
CA GLU A 12 -39.89 -0.67 5.16
C GLU A 12 -41.36 -1.12 5.04
N MET A 13 -41.68 -1.97 4.05
CA MET A 13 -43.01 -2.58 3.94
C MET A 13 -43.33 -3.45 5.16
N ARG A 14 -42.39 -4.30 5.59
CA ARG A 14 -42.58 -5.12 6.81
C ARG A 14 -42.77 -4.24 8.04
N TYR A 15 -41.92 -3.23 8.21
CA TYR A 15 -42.02 -2.29 9.33
C TYR A 15 -43.38 -1.58 9.35
N LEU A 16 -43.86 -1.11 8.19
CA LEU A 16 -45.13 -0.40 8.09
C LEU A 16 -46.33 -1.29 8.44
N LEU A 17 -46.27 -2.59 8.13
CA LEU A 17 -47.27 -3.57 8.53
C LEU A 17 -47.28 -3.78 10.03
N GLU A 18 -46.11 -4.07 10.62
CA GLU A 18 -45.95 -4.31 12.06
C GLU A 18 -46.37 -3.07 12.88
N ALA A 19 -45.88 -1.88 12.49
CA ALA A 19 -46.24 -0.62 13.12
C ALA A 19 -47.73 -0.29 12.95
N GLY A 20 -48.33 -0.64 11.81
CA GLY A 20 -49.76 -0.49 11.57
C GLY A 20 -50.60 -1.35 12.52
N GLU A 21 -50.18 -2.58 12.80
CA GLU A 21 -50.84 -3.48 13.77
C GLU A 21 -50.70 -2.99 15.21
N GLU A 22 -49.53 -2.45 15.58
CA GLU A 22 -49.31 -1.84 16.89
C GLU A 22 -50.17 -0.58 17.06
N PHE A 23 -50.21 0.30 16.04
CA PHE A 23 -51.05 1.48 16.03
C PHE A 23 -52.54 1.11 16.15
N ALA A 24 -52.98 0.07 15.43
CA ALA A 24 -54.36 -0.38 15.49
C ALA A 24 -54.78 -0.90 16.88
N ARG A 25 -53.87 -1.58 17.58
CA ARG A 25 -54.09 -2.02 18.97
C ARG A 25 -54.13 -0.84 19.96
N ALA A 26 -53.29 0.16 19.76
CA ALA A 26 -53.20 1.32 20.66
C ALA A 26 -54.31 2.36 20.42
N HIS A 27 -54.78 2.49 19.17
CA HIS A 27 -55.68 3.57 18.73
C HIS A 27 -56.83 3.02 17.85
N PRO A 28 -57.80 2.32 18.45
CA PRO A 28 -58.81 1.57 17.68
C PRO A 28 -59.73 2.47 16.84
N GLU A 29 -60.13 3.63 17.37
CA GLU A 29 -61.01 4.57 16.68
C GLU A 29 -60.33 5.15 15.43
N GLN A 30 -59.07 5.55 15.55
CA GLN A 30 -58.26 6.10 14.46
C GLN A 30 -57.92 5.00 13.42
N ALA A 31 -57.63 3.79 13.89
CA ALA A 31 -57.35 2.66 13.01
C ALA A 31 -58.57 2.23 12.20
N ALA A 32 -59.78 2.29 12.78
CA ALA A 32 -61.03 2.05 12.07
C ALA A 32 -61.27 3.09 10.95
N MET A 33 -60.89 4.36 11.16
CA MET A 33 -60.95 5.37 10.10
C MET A 33 -60.00 5.07 8.94
N LEU A 34 -58.86 4.44 9.23
CA LEU A 34 -57.83 4.07 8.26
C LEU A 34 -57.98 2.64 7.71
N ASN A 35 -58.98 1.89 8.17
CA ASN A 35 -59.17 0.45 7.90
C ASN A 35 -57.91 -0.39 8.18
N LEU A 36 -57.19 -0.07 9.26
CA LEU A 36 -56.02 -0.82 9.73
C LEU A 36 -56.41 -1.96 10.71
N ASP A 37 -57.65 -1.98 11.17
CA ASP A 37 -58.21 -2.87 12.19
C ASP A 37 -58.87 -4.16 11.62
N LYS A 38 -59.11 -4.24 10.31
CA LYS A 38 -59.79 -5.35 9.66
C LYS A 38 -58.84 -6.20 8.81
N ALA A 39 -58.76 -7.49 9.11
CA ALA A 39 -58.09 -8.48 8.26
C ALA A 39 -58.94 -8.75 7.00
N GLY A 40 -58.63 -8.06 5.90
CA GLY A 40 -59.35 -8.15 4.63
C GLY A 40 -58.82 -7.14 3.62
N ALA A 41 -59.32 -7.20 2.37
CA ALA A 41 -58.84 -6.42 1.23
C ALA A 41 -58.74 -4.93 1.57
N ARG A 42 -57.52 -4.50 1.92
CA ARG A 42 -57.17 -3.09 2.04
C ARG A 42 -57.53 -2.42 0.72
N ASN A 43 -58.02 -1.20 0.81
CA ASN A 43 -58.29 -0.43 -0.39
C ASN A 43 -57.01 -0.43 -1.26
N PRO A 44 -57.04 -0.92 -2.51
CA PRO A 44 -55.84 -1.03 -3.34
C PRO A 44 -55.10 0.29 -3.54
N PHE A 45 -55.81 1.43 -3.42
CA PHE A 45 -55.21 2.76 -3.49
C PHE A 45 -54.43 3.14 -2.23
N VAL A 46 -54.86 2.67 -1.05
CA VAL A 46 -54.15 2.89 0.22
C VAL A 46 -52.93 1.98 0.31
N GLU A 47 -53.06 0.74 -0.16
CA GLU A 47 -51.94 -0.20 -0.25
C GLU A 47 -50.86 0.33 -1.20
N ARG A 48 -51.24 0.81 -2.39
CA ARG A 48 -50.31 1.49 -3.31
C ARG A 48 -49.67 2.75 -2.74
N LEU A 49 -50.37 3.50 -1.90
CA LEU A 49 -49.79 4.65 -1.22
C LEU A 49 -48.73 4.22 -0.21
N PHE A 50 -48.98 3.13 0.52
CA PHE A 50 -48.02 2.54 1.44
C PHE A 50 -46.80 1.94 0.74
N GLU A 51 -46.99 1.28 -0.41
CA GLU A 51 -45.89 0.85 -1.28
C GLU A 51 -45.05 2.05 -1.73
N GLY A 52 -45.68 3.13 -2.21
CA GLY A 52 -44.99 4.35 -2.60
C GLY A 52 -44.22 5.01 -1.45
N PHE A 53 -44.81 5.02 -0.24
CA PHE A 53 -44.16 5.54 0.95
C PHE A 53 -42.96 4.69 1.38
N ALA A 54 -43.12 3.36 1.42
CA ALA A 54 -42.05 2.43 1.75
C ALA A 54 -40.90 2.52 0.74
N PHE A 55 -41.19 2.73 -0.55
CA PHE A 55 -40.16 2.96 -1.57
C PHE A 55 -39.35 4.24 -1.29
N LEU A 56 -40.03 5.35 -0.99
CA LEU A 56 -39.35 6.62 -0.69
C LEU A 56 -38.51 6.53 0.60
N MET A 57 -39.05 5.92 1.65
CA MET A 57 -38.33 5.73 2.91
C MET A 57 -37.15 4.77 2.77
N GLY A 58 -37.34 3.68 2.01
CA GLY A 58 -36.27 2.73 1.72
C GLY A 58 -35.10 3.38 0.99
N ARG A 59 -35.39 4.21 -0.02
CA ARG A 59 -34.39 5.02 -0.74
C ARG A 59 -33.68 6.04 0.16
N MET A 60 -34.40 6.64 1.10
CA MET A 60 -33.83 7.60 2.05
C MET A 60 -32.87 6.90 3.02
N ARG A 61 -33.26 5.73 3.52
CA ARG A 61 -32.47 4.94 4.45
C ARG A 61 -31.24 4.32 3.79
N GLU A 62 -31.40 3.78 2.58
CA GLU A 62 -30.30 3.34 1.71
C GLU A 62 -29.24 4.44 1.60
N LYS A 63 -29.67 5.66 1.24
CA LYS A 63 -28.76 6.79 1.11
C LYS A 63 -28.10 7.20 2.43
N LEU A 64 -28.84 7.18 3.54
CA LEU A 64 -28.29 7.54 4.86
C LEU A 64 -27.22 6.54 5.32
N ASP A 65 -27.45 5.25 5.06
CA ASP A 65 -26.50 4.18 5.39
C ASP A 65 -25.26 4.26 4.47
N ASP A 66 -25.42 4.70 3.21
CA ASP A 66 -24.32 4.95 2.26
C ASP A 66 -23.52 6.25 2.54
N ASP A 67 -24.09 7.27 3.19
CA ASP A 67 -23.43 8.57 3.47
C ASP A 67 -22.49 8.54 4.71
N LEU A 68 -22.65 7.56 5.62
CA LEU A 68 -21.79 7.37 6.80
C LEU A 68 -20.30 7.10 6.47
N PRO A 69 -19.97 6.27 5.46
CA PRO A 69 -18.61 6.11 4.94
C PRO A 69 -17.92 7.42 4.56
N GLU A 70 -18.61 8.34 3.86
CA GLU A 70 -18.01 9.60 3.39
C GLU A 70 -17.59 10.51 4.56
N LEU A 71 -18.38 10.55 5.63
CA LEU A 71 -18.05 11.34 6.83
C LEU A 71 -16.85 10.74 7.59
N THR A 72 -16.83 9.41 7.74
CA THR A 72 -15.75 8.73 8.46
C THR A 72 -14.43 8.79 7.69
N GLU A 73 -14.45 8.70 6.37
CA GLU A 73 -13.28 8.84 5.52
C GLU A 73 -12.65 10.24 5.68
N GLY A 74 -13.46 11.29 5.73
CA GLY A 74 -13.00 12.66 6.00
C GLY A 74 -12.25 12.79 7.32
N VAL A 75 -12.77 12.21 8.41
CA VAL A 75 -12.11 12.21 9.73
C VAL A 75 -10.83 11.38 9.74
N VAL A 76 -10.85 10.20 9.10
CA VAL A 76 -9.66 9.34 8.95
C VAL A 76 -8.59 10.06 8.14
N SER A 77 -8.95 10.84 7.13
CA SER A 77 -8.00 11.62 6.34
C SER A 77 -7.25 12.68 7.17
N LEU A 78 -7.90 13.24 8.21
CA LEU A 78 -7.29 14.22 9.11
C LEU A 78 -6.39 13.58 10.15
N LEU A 79 -6.80 12.43 10.70
CA LEU A 79 -6.08 11.75 11.78
C LEU A 79 -4.96 10.84 11.25
N TRP A 80 -5.20 10.12 10.15
CA TRP A 80 -4.33 9.11 9.56
C TRP A 80 -4.25 9.25 8.03
N PRO A 81 -3.74 10.38 7.51
CA PRO A 81 -3.73 10.69 6.08
C PRO A 81 -2.98 9.67 5.21
N HIS A 82 -2.14 8.82 5.80
CA HIS A 82 -1.33 7.83 5.09
C HIS A 82 -2.11 6.56 4.76
N TYR A 83 -3.19 6.26 5.51
CA TYR A 83 -3.99 5.04 5.32
C TYR A 83 -4.88 5.09 4.08
N LEU A 84 -5.19 6.30 3.61
CA LEU A 84 -5.99 6.53 2.41
C LEU A 84 -5.14 6.79 1.16
N ARG A 85 -3.81 6.76 1.26
CA ARG A 85 -2.91 7.00 0.12
C ARG A 85 -2.50 5.69 -0.52
N THR A 86 -2.65 5.62 -1.84
CA THR A 86 -2.10 4.52 -2.64
C THR A 86 -0.58 4.48 -2.54
N ILE A 87 -0.02 3.29 -2.31
CA ILE A 87 1.42 3.06 -2.38
C ILE A 87 1.80 2.90 -3.86
N PRO A 88 2.67 3.75 -4.42
CA PRO A 88 3.10 3.62 -5.81
C PRO A 88 3.96 2.37 -6.00
N SER A 89 4.12 1.93 -7.26
CA SER A 89 5.12 0.92 -7.57
C SER A 89 6.53 1.44 -7.26
N MET A 90 7.41 0.53 -6.81
CA MET A 90 8.79 0.84 -6.44
C MET A 90 9.70 -0.32 -6.84
N SER A 91 10.95 -0.01 -7.14
CA SER A 91 11.99 -0.98 -7.50
C SER A 91 13.34 -0.49 -7.01
N VAL A 92 14.25 -1.43 -6.76
CA VAL A 92 15.68 -1.12 -6.58
C VAL A 92 16.33 -1.07 -7.96
N VAL A 93 17.18 -0.08 -8.18
CA VAL A 93 17.96 0.08 -9.43
C VAL A 93 19.43 0.23 -9.06
N GLU A 94 20.28 -0.42 -9.82
CA GLU A 94 21.73 -0.27 -9.73
C GLU A 94 22.19 0.79 -10.74
N PHE A 95 22.99 1.75 -10.27
CA PHE A 95 23.69 2.70 -11.12
C PHE A 95 25.15 2.31 -11.17
N THR A 96 25.57 1.71 -12.28
CA THR A 96 26.97 1.37 -12.53
C THR A 96 27.61 2.50 -13.34
N PRO A 97 28.37 3.42 -12.73
CA PRO A 97 29.10 4.41 -13.50
C PRO A 97 30.21 3.72 -14.31
N ASP A 98 30.75 4.44 -15.29
CA ASP A 98 32.01 4.06 -15.92
C ASP A 98 33.18 4.33 -14.95
N TRP A 99 33.21 3.54 -13.87
CA TRP A 99 34.11 3.70 -12.73
C TRP A 99 35.59 3.71 -13.10
N PRO A 100 36.09 3.00 -14.15
CA PRO A 100 37.50 3.08 -14.53
C PRO A 100 37.93 4.50 -14.92
N GLU A 101 37.04 5.28 -15.52
CA GLU A 101 37.29 6.66 -16.01
C GLU A 101 36.99 7.74 -14.95
N MET A 102 36.54 7.35 -13.76
CA MET A 102 36.22 8.30 -12.68
C MET A 102 37.49 8.76 -11.95
N LYS A 103 37.72 10.09 -11.92
CA LYS A 103 38.81 10.75 -11.18
C LYS A 103 38.44 11.11 -9.74
N GLU A 104 37.15 11.24 -9.49
CA GLU A 104 36.60 11.61 -8.18
C GLU A 104 35.17 11.06 -8.03
N PRO A 105 34.68 10.89 -6.78
CA PRO A 105 33.31 10.48 -6.54
C PRO A 105 32.29 11.49 -7.09
N MET A 106 31.18 10.99 -7.63
CA MET A 106 30.10 11.82 -8.15
C MET A 106 28.83 11.62 -7.30
N THR A 107 28.13 12.69 -6.97
CA THR A 107 26.87 12.58 -6.23
C THR A 107 25.67 12.73 -7.17
N MET A 108 24.85 11.68 -7.25
CA MET A 108 23.52 11.76 -7.85
C MET A 108 22.55 12.35 -6.83
N ALA A 109 21.86 13.42 -7.21
CA ALA A 109 20.88 14.07 -6.35
C ALA A 109 19.67 13.16 -6.08
N LYS A 110 19.01 13.38 -4.93
CA LYS A 110 17.67 12.84 -4.67
C LYS A 110 16.72 13.35 -5.75
N GLY A 111 15.79 12.50 -6.18
CA GLY A 111 14.84 12.85 -7.23
C GLY A 111 15.34 12.57 -8.64
N PHE A 112 16.53 11.98 -8.80
CA PHE A 112 17.05 11.60 -10.12
C PHE A 112 16.08 10.64 -10.81
N GLU A 113 15.75 10.96 -12.05
CA GLU A 113 14.69 10.29 -12.79
C GLU A 113 15.19 9.03 -13.51
N VAL A 114 14.42 7.95 -13.38
CA VAL A 114 14.62 6.71 -14.12
C VAL A 114 13.34 6.38 -14.87
N LEU A 115 13.44 6.28 -16.19
CA LEU A 115 12.34 5.89 -17.06
C LEU A 115 12.37 4.38 -17.32
N SER A 116 11.22 3.73 -17.21
CA SER A 116 11.10 2.34 -17.63
C SER A 116 11.24 2.20 -19.16
N ARG A 117 11.45 0.95 -19.60
CA ARG A 117 11.11 0.56 -20.97
C ARG A 117 9.62 0.87 -21.24
N PRO A 118 9.21 1.12 -22.49
CA PRO A 118 7.79 1.24 -22.84
C PRO A 118 7.01 -0.01 -22.40
N ILE A 119 5.84 0.19 -21.80
CA ILE A 119 4.97 -0.88 -21.28
C ILE A 119 3.57 -0.76 -21.90
N GLY A 120 2.99 -1.92 -22.24
CA GLY A 120 1.64 -2.02 -22.79
C GLY A 120 1.53 -1.57 -24.24
N GLU A 121 0.33 -1.69 -24.81
CA GLU A 121 0.04 -1.38 -26.22
C GLU A 121 0.31 0.09 -26.58
N LYS A 122 0.10 1.00 -25.63
CA LYS A 122 0.33 2.44 -25.79
C LYS A 122 1.80 2.85 -25.58
N GLY A 123 2.69 1.92 -25.24
CA GLY A 123 4.12 2.21 -25.02
C GLY A 123 4.39 3.20 -23.88
N THR A 124 3.59 3.15 -22.80
CA THR A 124 3.71 4.09 -21.68
C THR A 124 5.03 3.88 -20.95
N ARG A 125 5.74 4.98 -20.63
CA ARG A 125 6.94 4.95 -19.80
C ARG A 125 6.61 5.36 -18.38
N CYS A 126 6.88 4.47 -17.43
CA CYS A 126 6.77 4.78 -16.01
C CYS A 126 7.96 5.62 -15.56
N ARG A 127 7.69 6.67 -14.78
CA ARG A 127 8.69 7.57 -14.21
C ARG A 127 8.92 7.23 -12.75
N TYR A 128 10.14 6.83 -12.42
CA TYR A 128 10.60 6.59 -11.06
C TYR A 128 11.60 7.67 -10.67
N THR A 129 11.73 7.95 -9.37
CA THR A 129 12.73 8.88 -8.86
C THR A 129 13.51 8.29 -7.69
N THR A 130 14.79 8.61 -7.59
CA THR A 130 15.60 8.19 -6.44
C THR A 130 15.08 8.82 -5.15
N THR A 131 15.00 8.02 -4.08
CA THR A 131 14.47 8.48 -2.79
C THR A 131 15.50 9.19 -1.92
N LYS A 132 16.79 9.07 -2.27
CA LYS A 132 17.93 9.68 -1.57
C LYS A 132 19.02 10.09 -2.56
N ALA A 133 19.93 10.96 -2.12
CA ALA A 133 21.17 11.21 -2.83
C ALA A 133 22.08 9.97 -2.76
N ILE A 134 22.80 9.69 -3.83
CA ILE A 134 23.65 8.49 -3.97
C ILE A 134 25.05 8.96 -4.36
N ALA A 135 26.05 8.60 -3.56
CA ALA A 135 27.45 8.80 -3.91
C ALA A 135 27.92 7.64 -4.78
N LEU A 136 28.18 7.93 -6.06
CA LEU A 136 28.84 7.03 -6.99
C LEU A 136 30.34 7.11 -6.76
N GLN A 137 30.94 5.98 -6.42
CA GLN A 137 32.36 5.88 -6.11
C GLN A 137 33.12 5.35 -7.34
N PRO A 138 34.40 5.69 -7.50
CA PRO A 138 35.29 5.10 -8.50
C PRO A 138 35.71 3.67 -8.11
N LEU A 139 34.78 2.88 -7.55
CA LEU A 139 34.99 1.56 -7.00
C LEU A 139 34.04 0.55 -7.65
N SER A 140 34.51 -0.67 -7.82
CA SER A 140 33.69 -1.81 -8.23
C SER A 140 33.96 -3.03 -7.35
N LEU A 141 32.90 -3.75 -6.99
CA LEU A 141 33.01 -5.03 -6.28
C LEU A 141 33.30 -6.13 -7.30
N GLU A 142 34.56 -6.55 -7.40
CA GLU A 142 35.01 -7.53 -8.38
C GLU A 142 34.67 -8.96 -7.94
N ARG A 143 34.80 -9.26 -6.65
CA ARG A 143 34.66 -10.62 -6.15
C ARG A 143 34.13 -10.66 -4.73
N VAL A 144 33.24 -11.63 -4.49
CA VAL A 144 32.79 -12.05 -3.16
C VAL A 144 33.17 -13.51 -2.97
N GLN A 145 33.80 -13.84 -1.86
CA GLN A 145 34.16 -15.21 -1.51
C GLN A 145 33.70 -15.53 -0.09
N LEU A 146 33.10 -16.70 0.08
CA LEU A 146 32.85 -17.30 1.38
C LEU A 146 33.89 -18.41 1.60
N ALA A 147 34.59 -18.34 2.73
CA ALA A 147 35.55 -19.34 3.16
C ALA A 147 35.32 -19.68 4.64
N THR A 148 36.01 -20.69 5.13
CA THR A 148 36.06 -21.02 6.56
C THR A 148 37.52 -20.90 7.01
N ASP A 149 37.76 -20.20 8.11
CA ASP A 149 39.10 -20.08 8.68
C ASP A 149 39.51 -21.36 9.43
N THR A 150 40.74 -21.37 9.95
CA THR A 150 41.29 -22.51 10.71
C THR A 150 40.56 -22.77 12.02
N ASP A 151 39.83 -21.77 12.55
CA ASP A 151 39.06 -21.86 13.78
C ASP A 151 37.60 -22.31 13.51
N GLY A 152 37.27 -22.65 12.26
CA GLY A 152 35.94 -23.10 11.84
C GLY A 152 34.94 -21.95 11.64
N ARG A 153 35.38 -20.69 11.60
CA ARG A 153 34.51 -19.53 11.43
C ARG A 153 34.34 -19.19 9.95
N SER A 154 33.14 -18.77 9.57
CA SER A 154 32.87 -18.26 8.23
C SER A 154 33.54 -16.90 8.02
N VAL A 155 34.24 -16.75 6.90
CA VAL A 155 34.91 -15.51 6.47
C VAL A 155 34.35 -15.09 5.12
N ILE A 156 33.80 -13.88 5.05
CA ILE A 156 33.33 -13.29 3.79
C ILE A 156 34.35 -12.25 3.33
N THR A 157 34.96 -12.49 2.18
CA THR A 157 35.94 -11.58 1.56
C THR A 157 35.28 -10.82 0.42
N LEU A 158 35.26 -9.50 0.53
CA LEU A 158 34.82 -8.58 -0.51
C LEU A 158 36.05 -7.93 -1.13
N ARG A 159 36.27 -8.18 -2.43
CA ARG A 159 37.37 -7.59 -3.19
C ARG A 159 36.86 -6.44 -4.03
N PHE A 160 37.33 -5.24 -3.70
CA PHE A 160 37.06 -4.02 -4.46
C PHE A 160 38.24 -3.64 -5.34
N THR A 161 37.94 -3.07 -6.49
CA THR A 161 38.90 -2.45 -7.41
C THR A 161 38.56 -0.96 -7.54
N CYS A 162 39.57 -0.10 -7.54
CA CYS A 162 39.43 1.34 -7.71
C CYS A 162 39.90 1.76 -9.11
N SER A 163 39.36 2.87 -9.62
CA SER A 163 39.87 3.53 -10.82
C SER A 163 41.39 3.74 -10.74
N GLN A 164 42.08 3.54 -11.85
CA GLN A 164 43.51 3.86 -11.98
C GLN A 164 43.78 5.36 -11.92
N LEU A 165 42.75 6.19 -12.13
CA LEU A 165 42.84 7.65 -12.11
C LEU A 165 42.60 8.24 -10.71
N THR A 166 42.24 7.42 -9.73
CA THR A 166 41.92 7.86 -8.36
C THR A 166 42.86 7.21 -7.34
N ASP A 167 43.41 8.01 -6.43
CA ASP A 167 44.15 7.52 -5.27
C ASP A 167 43.16 6.98 -4.22
N TRP A 168 43.39 5.73 -3.76
CA TRP A 168 42.65 5.12 -2.65
C TRP A 168 42.56 5.99 -1.41
N ARG A 169 43.56 6.86 -1.15
CA ARG A 169 43.57 7.79 -0.01
C ARG A 169 42.49 8.88 -0.10
N ARG A 170 41.96 9.13 -1.29
CA ARG A 170 40.92 10.15 -1.55
C ARG A 170 39.52 9.56 -1.57
N VAL A 171 39.40 8.23 -1.59
CA VAL A 171 38.11 7.55 -1.58
C VAL A 171 37.67 7.37 -0.14
N ASP A 172 36.49 7.88 0.19
CA ASP A 172 35.89 7.65 1.50
C ASP A 172 35.36 6.21 1.59
N LEU A 173 36.11 5.37 2.32
CA LEU A 173 35.75 3.97 2.57
C LEU A 173 34.97 3.79 3.88
N SER A 174 34.65 4.86 4.61
CA SER A 174 33.96 4.77 5.90
C SER A 174 32.51 4.29 5.75
N HIS A 175 31.87 4.62 4.62
CA HIS A 175 30.47 4.30 4.35
C HIS A 175 30.29 3.80 2.92
N ILE A 176 30.53 2.51 2.69
CA ILE A 176 30.21 1.84 1.43
C ILE A 176 28.83 1.18 1.55
N PRO A 177 27.78 1.70 0.89
CA PRO A 177 26.48 1.07 0.92
C PRO A 177 26.50 -0.23 0.11
N LEU A 178 26.15 -1.35 0.75
CA LEU A 178 25.99 -2.65 0.10
C LEU A 178 24.52 -3.03 0.05
N TYR A 179 24.07 -3.51 -1.11
CA TYR A 179 22.72 -4.07 -1.29
C TYR A 179 22.84 -5.57 -1.53
N CYS A 180 22.15 -6.37 -0.72
CA CYS A 180 22.12 -7.83 -0.87
C CYS A 180 21.05 -8.21 -1.88
N ASN A 181 21.41 -8.30 -3.16
CA ASN A 181 20.51 -8.75 -4.22
C ASN A 181 20.43 -10.29 -4.26
N ALA A 182 19.63 -10.86 -3.36
CA ALA A 182 19.41 -12.30 -3.23
C ALA A 182 17.93 -12.61 -2.95
N ASP A 183 17.57 -13.90 -2.91
CA ASP A 183 16.26 -14.30 -2.40
C ASP A 183 16.11 -13.96 -0.91
N ALA A 184 14.87 -13.97 -0.40
CA ALA A 184 14.60 -13.52 0.96
C ALA A 184 15.40 -14.27 2.03
N PRO A 185 15.49 -15.62 2.04
CA PRO A 185 16.28 -16.33 3.04
C PRO A 185 17.76 -15.97 3.02
N LEU A 186 18.38 -15.91 1.83
CA LEU A 186 19.81 -15.59 1.71
C LEU A 186 20.07 -14.12 2.05
N ALA A 187 19.23 -13.18 1.58
CA ALA A 187 19.38 -11.77 1.89
C ALA A 187 19.26 -11.52 3.40
N CYS A 188 18.32 -12.18 4.10
CA CYS A 188 18.19 -12.11 5.55
C CYS A 188 19.43 -12.68 6.26
N ALA A 189 19.90 -13.86 5.84
CA ALA A 189 21.10 -14.47 6.42
C ALA A 189 22.37 -13.61 6.20
N MET A 190 22.53 -13.02 5.01
CA MET A 190 23.62 -12.09 4.72
C MET A 190 23.50 -10.82 5.57
N HIS A 191 22.29 -10.27 5.72
CA HIS A 191 22.07 -9.11 6.57
C HIS A 191 22.46 -9.39 8.02
N GLU A 192 22.04 -10.53 8.57
CA GLU A 192 22.43 -10.98 9.91
C GLU A 192 23.96 -11.16 10.03
N ALA A 193 24.57 -11.84 9.06
CA ALA A 193 26.02 -12.08 9.02
C ALA A 193 26.83 -10.78 8.99
N PHE A 194 26.40 -9.78 8.22
CA PHE A 194 27.11 -8.51 8.04
C PHE A 194 26.84 -7.47 9.14
N THR A 195 25.76 -7.61 9.92
CA THR A 195 25.38 -6.58 10.90
C THR A 195 25.41 -7.05 12.35
N LEU A 196 25.08 -8.31 12.61
CA LEU A 196 24.93 -8.85 13.97
C LEU A 196 26.04 -9.86 14.32
N ASN A 197 26.50 -10.65 13.36
CA ASN A 197 27.45 -11.75 13.59
C ASN A 197 28.89 -11.43 13.13
N VAL A 198 29.27 -10.15 13.12
CA VAL A 198 30.63 -9.72 12.75
C VAL A 198 31.57 -9.86 13.95
N ALA A 199 32.38 -10.92 13.95
CA ALA A 199 33.41 -11.11 14.98
C ALA A 199 34.61 -10.17 14.80
N ARG A 200 35.00 -9.90 13.55
CA ARG A 200 36.11 -9.00 13.19
C ARG A 200 35.96 -8.56 11.74
N MET A 201 36.35 -7.32 11.46
CA MET A 201 36.57 -6.80 10.12
C MET A 201 38.01 -6.32 9.99
N TRP A 202 38.67 -6.65 8.88
CA TRP A 202 40.02 -6.18 8.60
C TRP A 202 40.19 -5.93 7.11
N LEU A 203 41.05 -4.97 6.78
CA LEU A 203 41.53 -4.75 5.43
C LEU A 203 42.95 -5.32 5.34
N PRO A 204 43.21 -6.36 4.54
CA PRO A 204 44.58 -6.80 4.31
C PRO A 204 45.36 -5.64 3.66
N HIS A 205 46.53 -5.30 4.23
CA HIS A 205 47.41 -4.31 3.63
C HIS A 205 47.78 -4.78 2.22
N ALA A 206 47.46 -3.97 1.21
CA ALA A 206 47.97 -4.17 -0.13
C ALA A 206 49.51 -4.05 -0.06
N ARG A 207 50.21 -5.12 -0.47
CA ARG A 207 51.62 -5.01 -0.84
C ARG A 207 51.73 -4.40 -2.23
#